data_AF-A0AAD9J2Q3-F1
#
_entry.id   AF-A0AAD9J2Q3-F1
#
_cell.length_a   1.000
_cell.length_b   1.000
_cell.length_c   1.000
_cell.angle_alpha   90.00
_cell.angle_beta   90.00
_cell.angle_gamma   90.00
#
_symmetry.space_group_name_H-M   'P 1'
#
loop_
_entity.id
_entity.type
_entity.pdbx_description
1 polymer ?
#
loop_
_entity_poly.entity_id
_entity_poly.type
_entity_poly.pdbx_seq_one_letter_code
_entity_poly.pdbx_strand_id
1 'polypeptide(L)'
;MKLTNEPIPWQDLPGRHWIVDDAHRMFYCLIPKAANHTVRQLLATPILGRLNVSVLYPMQSYLSAAGFRLLYKMDEGERQAVLDDYFMMIAIRHPLDRLQSAYANKMKQAAL
;
A
#
# COMPACT_ATOMS: atom_id res chain seq x y z
N MET A 1 12.76 18.34 14.55
CA MET A 1 11.53 17.52 14.41
C MET A 1 10.77 17.63 15.71
N LYS A 2 9.78 18.52 15.79
CA LYS A 2 8.94 18.66 16.99
C LYS A 2 7.96 17.49 16.97
N LEU A 3 8.13 16.56 17.91
CA LEU A 3 7.14 15.52 18.18
C LEU A 3 6.04 16.17 19.03
N THR A 4 5.11 16.86 18.38
CA THR A 4 3.87 17.29 19.03
C THR A 4 3.00 16.04 19.18
N ASN A 5 2.44 15.82 20.37
CA ASN A 5 1.51 14.72 20.66
C ASN A 5 0.13 14.93 20.01
N GLU A 6 -0.01 15.90 19.10
CA GLU A 6 -1.24 16.11 18.36
C GLU A 6 -1.33 15.10 17.22
N PRO A 7 -2.51 14.48 17.01
CA PRO A 7 -2.71 13.56 15.90
C PRO A 7 -2.41 14.28 14.59
N ILE A 8 -1.52 13.70 13.79
CA ILE A 8 -1.15 14.24 12.48
C ILE A 8 -2.43 14.27 11.62
N PRO A 9 -2.77 15.42 10.99
CA PRO A 9 -3.93 15.50 10.11
C PRO A 9 -3.87 14.40 9.03
N TRP A 10 -4.99 13.73 8.78
CA TRP A 10 -5.02 12.64 7.78
C TRP A 10 -4.67 13.10 6.36
N GLN A 11 -4.76 14.41 6.08
CA GLN A 11 -4.30 15.01 4.81
C GLN A 11 -2.76 15.06 4.69
N ASP A 12 -2.06 15.10 5.83
CA ASP A 12 -0.60 15.18 5.92
C ASP A 12 0.06 13.81 6.06
N LEU A 13 -0.70 12.81 6.50
CA LEU A 13 -0.29 11.41 6.36
C LEU A 13 -0.16 11.09 4.88
N PRO A 14 0.84 10.28 4.48
CA PRO A 14 1.01 9.92 3.08
C PRO A 14 -0.08 8.93 2.66
N GLY A 15 -1.31 9.42 2.53
CA GLY A 15 -2.54 8.68 2.26
C GLY A 15 -2.48 7.90 0.94
N ARG A 16 -1.55 8.27 0.07
CA ARG A 16 -1.21 7.56 -1.18
C ARG A 16 -0.70 6.14 -0.96
N HIS A 17 -0.30 5.79 0.27
CA HIS A 17 0.22 4.47 0.59
C HIS A 17 -0.82 3.52 1.17
N TRP A 18 -2.08 3.88 1.30
CA TRP A 18 -3.07 2.98 1.89
C TRP A 18 -4.05 2.48 0.83
N ILE A 19 -4.09 1.17 0.65
CA ILE A 19 -5.09 0.50 -0.17
C ILE A 19 -6.14 -0.13 0.73
N VAL A 20 -7.39 -0.06 0.32
CA VAL A 20 -8.53 -0.61 1.05
C VAL A 20 -9.18 -1.70 0.21
N ASP A 21 -9.53 -2.78 0.88
CA ASP A 21 -10.33 -3.87 0.33
C ASP A 21 -11.60 -4.06 1.15
N ASP A 22 -12.72 -3.61 0.59
CA ASP A 22 -14.02 -3.63 1.26
C ASP A 22 -14.56 -5.05 1.44
N ALA A 23 -14.25 -5.96 0.51
CA ALA A 23 -14.80 -7.33 0.57
C ALA A 23 -14.32 -8.12 1.79
N HIS A 24 -13.09 -7.84 2.24
CA HIS A 24 -12.48 -8.50 3.39
C HIS A 24 -12.33 -7.55 4.59
N ARG A 25 -12.89 -6.33 4.50
CA ARG A 25 -12.79 -5.27 5.51
C ARG A 25 -11.35 -5.11 6.02
N MET A 26 -10.40 -4.93 5.11
CA MET A 26 -9.00 -4.72 5.46
C MET A 26 -8.38 -3.56 4.69
N PHE A 27 -7.33 -2.98 5.25
CA PHE A 27 -6.49 -2.02 4.53
C PHE A 27 -5.01 -2.30 4.72
N TYR A 28 -4.22 -2.01 3.69
CA TYR A 28 -2.80 -2.35 3.61
C TYR A 28 -1.92 -1.15 3.27
N CYS A 29 -0.81 -1.01 4.01
CA CYS A 29 0.19 0.04 3.78
C CYS A 29 1.24 -0.37 2.73
N LEU A 30 1.30 0.38 1.64
CA LEU A 30 2.21 0.27 0.50
C LEU A 30 3.61 0.80 0.81
N ILE A 31 4.29 0.21 1.79
CA ILE A 31 5.65 0.63 2.15
C ILE A 31 6.65 0.22 1.05
N PRO A 32 7.39 1.16 0.45
CA PRO A 32 8.37 0.84 -0.57
C PRO A 32 9.44 -0.13 -0.04
N LYS A 33 9.78 -1.13 -0.86
CA LYS A 33 10.85 -2.11 -0.58
C LYS A 33 10.66 -2.96 0.70
N ALA A 34 9.44 -3.00 1.24
CA ALA A 34 9.02 -3.92 2.31
C ALA A 34 8.02 -4.96 1.78
N ALA A 35 8.41 -5.69 0.72
CA ALA A 35 7.60 -6.74 0.08
C ALA A 35 6.25 -6.30 -0.55
N ASN A 36 5.99 -5.00 -0.69
CA ASN A 36 4.75 -4.45 -1.26
C ASN A 36 4.28 -5.12 -2.57
N HIS A 37 5.19 -5.36 -3.52
CA HIS A 37 4.83 -5.98 -4.80
C HIS A 37 4.27 -7.40 -4.61
N THR A 38 4.95 -8.22 -3.80
CA THR A 38 4.55 -9.59 -3.50
C THR A 38 3.24 -9.64 -2.72
N VAL A 39 3.08 -8.80 -1.70
CA VAL A 39 1.84 -8.74 -0.90
C VAL A 39 0.66 -8.31 -1.75
N ARG A 40 0.81 -7.27 -2.58
CA ARG A 40 -0.25 -6.86 -3.52
C ARG A 40 -0.60 -7.91 -4.55
N GLN A 41 0.39 -8.68 -5.01
CA GLN A 41 0.14 -9.82 -5.89
C GLN A 41 -0.66 -10.90 -5.18
N LEU A 42 -0.18 -11.34 -4.03
CA LEU A 42 -0.85 -12.35 -3.21
C LEU A 42 -2.30 -11.96 -2.90
N LEU A 43 -2.53 -10.68 -2.57
CA LEU A 43 -3.87 -10.16 -2.38
C LEU A 43 -4.69 -10.26 -3.67
N ALA A 44 -4.26 -9.68 -4.79
CA ALA A 44 -5.12 -9.62 -5.96
C ALA A 44 -5.35 -10.98 -6.69
N THR A 45 -4.40 -11.92 -6.63
CA THR A 45 -4.44 -13.15 -7.44
C THR A 45 -4.89 -14.38 -6.65
N PRO A 46 -4.07 -15.03 -5.78
CA PRO A 46 -4.46 -16.28 -5.14
C PRO A 46 -5.45 -16.14 -3.98
N ILE A 47 -5.45 -15.01 -3.25
CA ILE A 47 -6.34 -14.84 -2.09
C ILE A 47 -7.70 -14.30 -2.52
N LEU A 48 -7.74 -13.25 -3.35
CA LEU A 48 -9.00 -12.62 -3.75
C LEU A 48 -9.57 -13.14 -5.08
N GLY A 49 -8.78 -13.85 -5.90
CA GLY A 49 -9.23 -14.35 -7.21
C GLY A 49 -9.62 -13.27 -8.22
N ARG A 50 -9.22 -12.00 -7.99
CA ARG A 50 -9.70 -10.84 -8.75
C ARG A 50 -8.96 -10.58 -10.06
N LEU A 51 -7.72 -11.04 -10.15
CA LEU A 51 -6.90 -10.86 -11.35
C LEU A 51 -6.54 -12.22 -11.95
N ASN A 52 -6.60 -12.31 -13.28
CA ASN A 52 -6.15 -13.49 -14.00
C ASN A 52 -4.62 -13.51 -14.01
N VAL A 53 -4.01 -14.52 -13.38
CA VAL A 53 -2.55 -14.72 -13.31
C VAL A 53 -1.87 -14.85 -14.68
N SER A 54 -2.65 -15.09 -15.74
CA SER A 54 -2.16 -15.21 -17.11
C SER A 54 -2.02 -13.86 -17.83
N VAL A 55 -2.46 -12.75 -17.21
CA VAL A 55 -2.47 -11.41 -17.80
C VAL A 55 -1.48 -10.51 -17.05
N LEU A 56 -0.59 -9.86 -17.80
CA LEU A 56 0.28 -8.82 -17.25
C LEU A 56 -0.51 -7.52 -17.08
N TYR A 57 -0.71 -7.10 -15.85
CA TYR A 57 -1.35 -5.82 -15.54
C TYR A 57 -0.29 -4.72 -15.40
N PRO A 58 -0.43 -3.59 -16.11
CA PRO A 58 0.44 -2.42 -15.91
C PRO A 58 0.43 -1.98 -14.44
N MET A 59 1.60 -1.59 -13.93
CA MET A 59 1.77 -1.26 -12.51
C MET A 59 0.83 -0.12 -12.06
N GLN A 60 0.53 0.84 -12.94
CA GLN A 60 -0.37 1.96 -12.64
C GLN A 60 -1.85 1.56 -12.56
N SER A 61 -2.32 0.60 -13.36
CA SER A 61 -3.73 0.19 -13.40
C SER A 61 -4.03 -1.04 -12.54
N TYR A 62 -3.01 -1.70 -12.00
CA TYR A 62 -3.14 -2.91 -11.19
C TYR A 62 -4.10 -2.75 -10.00
N LEU A 63 -4.00 -1.63 -9.27
CA LEU A 63 -4.85 -1.42 -8.08
C LEU A 63 -6.32 -1.30 -8.44
N SER A 64 -6.63 -0.52 -9.48
CA SER A 64 -8.00 -0.35 -9.96
C SER A 64 -8.54 -1.62 -10.60
N ALA A 65 -7.71 -2.36 -11.36
CA ALA A 65 -8.09 -3.64 -11.95
C ALA A 65 -8.41 -4.69 -10.88
N ALA A 66 -7.69 -4.67 -9.75
CA ALA A 66 -7.94 -5.55 -8.61
C ALA A 66 -9.08 -5.06 -7.69
N GLY A 67 -9.75 -3.95 -8.02
CA GLY A 67 -10.83 -3.38 -7.22
C GLY A 67 -10.40 -2.77 -5.89
N PHE A 68 -9.11 -2.51 -5.69
CA PHE A 68 -8.65 -1.82 -4.48
C PHE A 68 -8.95 -0.32 -4.55
N ARG A 69 -9.43 0.23 -3.44
CA ARG A 69 -9.63 1.67 -3.29
C ARG A 69 -8.45 2.29 -2.55
N LEU A 70 -8.27 3.60 -2.71
CA LEU A 70 -7.19 4.33 -2.04
C LEU A 70 -7.80 5.15 -0.92
N LEU A 71 -7.30 4.97 0.31
CA LEU A 71 -7.88 5.58 1.51
C LEU A 71 -7.94 7.12 1.42
N TYR A 72 -6.94 7.74 0.78
CA TYR A 72 -6.91 9.21 0.60
C TYR A 72 -7.97 9.75 -0.36
N LYS A 73 -8.55 8.90 -1.22
CA LYS A 73 -9.60 9.29 -2.17
C LYS A 73 -10.99 9.22 -1.54
N MET A 74 -11.11 8.64 -0.34
CA MET A 74 -12.36 8.53 0.40
C MET A 74 -12.68 9.86 1.08
N ASP A 75 -13.98 10.11 1.29
CA ASP A 75 -14.42 11.21 2.14
C ASP A 75 -14.02 10.95 3.60
N GLU A 76 -14.16 11.97 4.45
CA GLU A 76 -13.71 11.88 5.84
C GLU A 76 -14.52 10.86 6.66
N GLY A 77 -15.83 10.79 6.44
CA GLY A 77 -16.72 9.86 7.16
C GLY A 77 -16.45 8.40 6.81
N GLU A 78 -16.33 8.08 5.52
CA GLU A 78 -15.98 6.75 5.04
C GLU A 78 -14.59 6.35 5.51
N ARG A 79 -13.62 7.28 5.42
CA ARG A 79 -12.26 7.02 5.87
C ARG A 79 -12.23 6.67 7.35
N GLN A 80 -12.95 7.40 8.18
CA GLN A 80 -13.00 7.14 9.61
C GLN A 80 -13.66 5.77 9.89
N ALA A 81 -14.77 5.46 9.22
CA ALA A 81 -15.41 4.16 9.32
C ALA A 81 -14.46 3.01 8.94
N VAL A 82 -13.68 3.16 7.86
CA VAL A 82 -12.66 2.17 7.48
C VAL A 82 -11.59 2.04 8.57
N LEU A 83 -11.08 3.15 9.10
CA LEU A 83 -10.04 3.12 10.13
C LEU A 83 -10.49 2.47 11.45
N ASP A 84 -11.76 2.64 11.82
CA ASP A 84 -12.31 2.09 13.06
C ASP A 84 -12.67 0.61 12.93
N ASP A 85 -13.18 0.18 11.77
CA ASP A 85 -13.78 -1.13 11.60
C ASP A 85 -12.93 -2.15 10.83
N TYR A 86 -11.94 -1.69 10.06
CA TYR A 86 -11.21 -2.58 9.14
C TYR A 86 -9.91 -3.06 9.77
N PHE A 87 -9.51 -4.27 9.40
CA PHE A 87 -8.24 -4.83 9.82
C PHE A 87 -7.05 -4.16 9.12
N MET A 88 -6.13 -3.60 9.89
CA MET A 88 -4.90 -2.99 9.38
C MET A 88 -3.81 -4.04 9.17
N MET A 89 -3.25 -4.10 7.96
CA MET A 89 -2.06 -4.89 7.66
C MET A 89 -0.88 -4.01 7.22
N ILE A 90 0.30 -4.31 7.76
CA ILE A 90 1.56 -3.64 7.41
C ILE A 90 2.68 -4.67 7.26
N ALA A 91 3.42 -4.59 6.16
CA ALA A 91 4.63 -5.38 5.98
C ALA A 91 5.85 -4.50 6.29
N ILE A 92 6.67 -4.93 7.24
CA ILE A 92 7.85 -4.20 7.69
C ILE A 92 9.11 -4.99 7.30
N ARG A 93 10.18 -4.26 7.01
CA ARG A 93 11.52 -4.81 6.78
C ARG A 93 12.53 -4.01 7.60
N HIS A 94 13.63 -4.65 8.00
CA HIS A 94 14.73 -4.00 8.68
C HIS A 94 15.18 -2.71 7.93
N PRO A 95 15.34 -1.56 8.62
CA PRO A 95 15.58 -0.28 7.96
C PRO A 95 16.83 -0.25 7.07
N LEU A 96 17.93 -0.86 7.50
CA LEU A 96 19.19 -0.89 6.73
C LEU A 96 19.03 -1.71 5.45
N ASP A 97 18.35 -2.86 5.52
CA ASP A 97 18.08 -3.70 4.35
C ASP A 97 17.16 -2.99 3.36
N ARG A 98 16.17 -2.25 3.88
CA ARG A 98 15.27 -1.44 3.06
C ARG A 98 16.03 -0.34 2.34
N LEU A 99 16.96 0.33 3.04
CA LEU A 99 17.83 1.36 2.48
C LEU A 99 18.75 0.78 1.40
N GLN A 100 19.42 -0.35 1.68
CA GLN A 100 20.27 -1.03 0.72
C GLN A 100 19.49 -1.45 -0.54
N SER A 101 18.29 -2.01 -0.36
CA SER A 101 17.42 -2.42 -1.47
C SER A 101 16.94 -1.22 -2.30
N ALA A 102 16.63 -0.09 -1.65
CA ALA A 102 16.26 1.14 -2.34
C ALA A 102 17.44 1.74 -3.11
N TYR A 103 18.63 1.78 -2.50
CA TYR A 103 19.87 2.24 -3.13
C TYR A 103 20.21 1.41 -4.36
N ALA A 104 20.23 0.07 -4.23
CA ALA A 104 20.51 -0.81 -5.36
C ALA A 104 19.50 -0.63 -6.50
N ASN A 105 18.22 -0.48 -6.19
CA ASN A 105 17.18 -0.30 -7.20
C ASN A 105 17.32 1.06 -7.92
N LYS A 106 17.55 2.16 -7.20
CA LYS A 106 17.59 3.50 -7.81
C LYS A 106 18.93 3.84 -8.44
N MET A 107 20.04 3.45 -7.82
CA MET A 107 21.38 3.89 -8.23
C MET A 107 22.03 2.91 -9.21
N LYS A 108 21.82 1.60 -9.08
CA LYS A 108 22.37 0.63 -10.06
C LYS A 108 21.60 0.63 -11.37
N GLN A 109 20.30 0.93 -11.37
CA GLN A 109 19.51 1.04 -12.60
C GLN A 109 19.73 2.36 -13.34
N ALA A 110 20.24 3.40 -12.67
CA ALA A 110 20.55 4.70 -13.28
C ALA A 110 21.97 4.77 -13.88
N ALA A 111 22.80 3.76 -13.67
CA ALA A 111 24.18 3.66 -14.15
C ALA A 111 24.33 2.74 -15.38
N LEU A 112 23.21 2.29 -15.96
CA LEU A 112 23.08 1.55 -17.22
C LEU A 112 22.16 2.35 -18.14
#